data_AF-A0AAP2DYD7-F1
#
_entry.id   AF-A0AAP2DYD7-F1
#
_cell.length_a   1.000
_cell.length_b   1.000
_cell.length_c   1.000
_cell.angle_alpha   90.00
_cell.angle_beta   90.00
_cell.angle_gamma   90.00
#
_symmetry.space_group_name_H-M   'P 1'
#
loop_
_entity.id
_entity.type
_entity.pdbx_description
1 polymer ?
#
loop_
_entity_poly.entity_id
_entity_poly.type
_entity_poly.pdbx_seq_one_letter_code
_entity_poly.pdbx_strand_id
1 'polypeptide(L)'
;MKYFIITIFLLIATLSTRAQSSTVVALKSLQNTPFFTEFAELQERSQSAVRNFKVIQDRYSKEEVENVIYAYNSSAEYFNAALRNIKADLMHKEKRKYLIRYPDAYSKQVEADLYRAKEYYSNTFQKEVTTLTNGQITGNALIAMLPQILKYAKLAVEVIKQVDSEIKKMNDAILEQYLVTPYRFKNWDEI
;
A
#
# COMPACT_ATOMS: atom_id res chain seq x y z
N MET A 1 -47.49 -24.31 14.07
CA MET A 1 -47.00 -24.13 12.67
C MET A 1 -46.28 -22.80 12.41
N LYS A 2 -46.60 -21.68 13.09
CA LYS A 2 -45.86 -20.40 12.92
C LYS A 2 -44.40 -20.44 13.40
N TYR A 3 -44.10 -21.18 14.46
CA TYR A 3 -42.74 -21.26 15.01
C TYR A 3 -41.78 -22.14 14.20
N PHE A 4 -42.30 -23.06 13.37
CA PHE A 4 -41.48 -23.98 12.56
C PHE A 4 -40.86 -23.28 11.33
N ILE A 5 -41.54 -22.26 10.80
CA ILE A 5 -41.06 -21.47 9.65
C ILE A 5 -39.95 -20.49 10.08
N ILE A 6 -40.00 -19.99 11.32
CA ILE A 6 -39.00 -19.07 11.86
C ILE A 6 -37.66 -19.80 12.14
N THR A 7 -37.70 -21.08 12.52
CA THR A 7 -36.47 -21.86 12.76
C THR A 7 -35.74 -22.23 11.46
N ILE A 8 -36.47 -22.42 10.35
CA ILE A 8 -35.86 -22.75 9.04
C ILE A 8 -35.18 -21.51 8.43
N PHE A 9 -35.72 -20.31 8.63
CA PHE A 9 -35.09 -19.08 8.13
C PHE A 9 -33.82 -18.70 8.91
N LEU A 10 -33.72 -19.07 10.20
CA LEU A 10 -32.51 -18.84 11.00
C LEU A 10 -31.36 -19.83 10.66
N LEU A 11 -31.67 -21.02 10.14
CA LEU A 11 -30.65 -22.01 9.78
C LEU A 11 -29.95 -21.71 8.44
N ILE A 12 -30.59 -20.95 7.55
CA ILE A 12 -30.02 -20.58 6.24
C ILE A 12 -29.08 -19.37 6.37
N ALA A 13 -29.23 -18.55 7.42
CA ALA A 13 -28.37 -17.40 7.67
C ALA A 13 -26.98 -17.76 8.23
N THR A 14 -26.75 -18.98 8.73
CA THR A 14 -25.49 -19.38 9.37
C THR A 14 -24.52 -20.14 8.46
N LEU A 15 -24.87 -20.40 7.19
CA LEU A 15 -24.02 -21.12 6.24
C LEU A 15 -23.07 -20.24 5.40
N SER A 16 -22.95 -18.95 5.72
CA SER A 16 -22.05 -18.03 4.99
C SER A 16 -20.73 -17.74 5.71
N THR A 17 -20.27 -18.61 6.62
CA THR A 17 -18.84 -18.64 6.96
C THR A 17 -18.10 -19.28 5.78
N ARG A 18 -17.91 -18.48 4.71
CA ARG A 18 -16.98 -18.85 3.64
C ARG A 18 -15.64 -19.10 4.33
N ALA A 19 -15.22 -20.36 4.40
CA ALA A 19 -13.85 -20.71 4.72
C ALA A 19 -12.96 -19.82 3.85
N GLN A 20 -12.21 -18.93 4.50
CA GLN A 20 -11.37 -17.99 3.78
C GLN A 20 -10.37 -18.80 2.95
N SER A 21 -10.31 -18.56 1.63
CA SER A 21 -9.45 -19.35 0.76
C SER A 21 -8.00 -19.26 1.24
N SER A 22 -7.27 -20.37 1.10
CA SER A 22 -5.85 -20.45 1.49
C SER A 22 -4.99 -19.37 0.84
N THR A 23 -5.37 -18.89 -0.35
CA THR A 23 -4.78 -17.72 -1.02
C THR A 23 -4.96 -16.41 -0.26
N VAL A 24 -6.16 -16.15 0.28
CA VAL A 24 -6.40 -14.93 1.06
C VAL A 24 -5.71 -15.04 2.42
N VAL A 25 -5.63 -16.24 3.01
CA VAL A 25 -4.83 -16.45 4.24
C VAL A 25 -3.35 -16.15 3.98
N ALA A 26 -2.79 -16.63 2.87
CA ALA A 26 -1.41 -16.34 2.47
C ALA A 26 -1.16 -14.83 2.28
N LEU A 27 -2.11 -14.10 1.68
CA LEU A 27 -1.99 -12.64 1.55
C LEU A 27 -2.05 -11.95 2.90
N LYS A 28 -2.93 -12.38 3.82
CA LYS A 28 -2.95 -11.84 5.18
C LYS A 28 -1.62 -12.05 5.89
N SER A 29 -0.97 -13.21 5.71
CA SER A 29 0.37 -13.43 6.27
C SER A 29 1.40 -12.45 5.70
N LEU A 30 1.35 -12.17 4.40
CA LEU A 30 2.22 -11.18 3.76
C LEU A 30 1.92 -9.75 4.26
N GLN A 31 0.64 -9.38 4.35
CA GLN A 31 0.16 -8.09 4.85
C GLN A 31 0.56 -7.81 6.30
N ASN A 32 0.66 -8.86 7.11
CA ASN A 32 1.06 -8.76 8.51
C ASN A 32 2.59 -8.70 8.69
N THR A 33 3.35 -8.67 7.59
CA THR A 33 4.80 -8.45 7.69
C THR A 33 5.11 -7.02 8.11
N PRO A 34 6.23 -6.80 8.82
CA PRO A 34 6.66 -5.44 9.16
C PRO A 34 6.85 -4.54 7.94
N PHE A 35 7.14 -5.08 6.75
CA PHE A 35 7.21 -4.30 5.51
C PHE A 35 5.89 -3.59 5.21
N PHE A 36 4.76 -4.32 5.23
CA PHE A 36 3.45 -3.76 4.93
C PHE A 36 2.91 -2.87 6.05
N THR A 37 3.26 -3.16 7.31
CA THR A 37 2.96 -2.26 8.44
C THR A 37 3.62 -0.89 8.24
N GLU A 38 4.93 -0.87 7.98
CA GLU A 38 5.67 0.38 7.78
C GLU A 38 5.26 1.10 6.48
N PHE A 39 4.95 0.34 5.43
CA PHE A 39 4.43 0.92 4.18
C PHE A 39 3.05 1.57 4.37
N ALA A 40 2.17 0.96 5.17
CA ALA A 40 0.88 1.56 5.52
C ALA A 40 1.05 2.80 6.40
N GLU A 41 2.02 2.81 7.31
CA GLU A 41 2.34 4.00 8.09
C GLU A 41 2.84 5.13 7.18
N LEU A 42 3.67 4.81 6.19
CA LEU A 42 4.13 5.75 5.16
C LEU A 42 2.95 6.40 4.44
N GLN A 43 2.05 5.56 3.95
CA GLN A 43 0.82 5.94 3.27
C GLN A 43 -0.03 6.87 4.15
N GLU A 44 -0.33 6.48 5.39
CA GLU A 44 -1.19 7.25 6.29
C GLU A 44 -0.58 8.62 6.64
N ARG A 45 0.71 8.68 6.93
CA ARG A 45 1.34 9.95 7.26
C ARG A 45 1.39 10.92 6.05
N SER A 46 1.60 10.40 4.84
CA SER A 46 1.49 11.21 3.62
C SER A 46 0.06 11.72 3.38
N GLN A 47 -0.94 10.86 3.56
CA GLN A 47 -2.34 11.26 3.44
C GLN A 47 -2.77 12.23 4.55
N SER A 48 -2.22 12.10 5.75
CA SER A 48 -2.44 13.04 6.85
C SER A 48 -1.90 14.44 6.53
N ALA A 49 -0.74 14.55 5.85
CA ALA A 49 -0.24 15.84 5.37
C ALA A 49 -1.21 16.51 4.38
N VAL A 50 -1.83 15.72 3.48
CA VAL A 50 -2.88 16.21 2.57
C VAL A 50 -4.11 16.69 3.35
N ARG A 51 -4.62 15.88 4.29
CA ARG A 51 -5.78 16.27 5.11
C ARG A 51 -5.51 17.57 5.87
N ASN A 52 -4.32 17.71 6.45
CA ASN A 52 -3.91 18.92 7.14
C ASN A 52 -3.86 20.13 6.19
N PHE A 53 -3.39 19.95 4.96
CA PHE A 53 -3.35 21.02 3.97
C PHE A 53 -4.76 21.43 3.54
N LYS A 54 -5.65 20.47 3.29
CA LYS A 54 -7.05 20.73 2.92
C LYS A 54 -7.79 21.59 3.95
N VAL A 55 -7.45 21.47 5.24
CA VAL A 55 -8.04 22.31 6.32
C VAL A 55 -7.67 23.79 6.18
N ILE A 56 -6.50 24.10 5.61
CA ILE A 56 -6.00 25.47 5.47
C ILE A 56 -5.93 25.97 4.04
N GLN A 57 -6.37 25.15 3.05
CA GLN A 57 -6.18 25.43 1.63
C GLN A 57 -6.86 26.74 1.17
N ASP A 58 -7.96 27.13 1.82
CA ASP A 58 -8.71 28.36 1.52
C ASP A 58 -7.90 29.64 1.79
N ARG A 59 -6.73 29.53 2.42
CA ARG A 59 -5.80 30.64 2.66
C ARG A 59 -4.87 30.91 1.48
N TYR A 60 -4.87 30.03 0.49
CA TYR A 60 -3.97 30.08 -0.65
C TYR A 60 -4.73 30.34 -1.94
N SER A 61 -4.03 30.84 -2.95
CA SER A 61 -4.59 30.98 -4.29
C SER A 61 -4.91 29.60 -4.89
N LYS A 62 -5.81 29.60 -5.86
CA LYS A 62 -6.18 28.38 -6.60
C LYS A 62 -4.96 27.72 -7.25
N GLU A 63 -4.05 28.51 -7.82
CA GLU A 63 -2.83 28.01 -8.48
C GLU A 63 -1.90 27.32 -7.48
N GLU A 64 -1.70 27.91 -6.29
CA GLU A 64 -0.89 27.30 -5.23
C GLU A 64 -1.48 25.97 -4.75
N VAL A 65 -2.81 25.91 -4.59
CA VAL A 65 -3.51 24.66 -4.24
C VAL A 65 -3.33 23.61 -5.35
N GLU A 66 -3.49 24.00 -6.62
CA GLU A 66 -3.30 23.10 -7.77
C GLU A 66 -1.87 22.55 -7.85
N ASN A 67 -0.85 23.35 -7.53
CA ASN A 67 0.54 22.89 -7.48
C ASN A 67 0.76 21.82 -6.40
N VAL A 68 0.19 22.02 -5.20
CA VAL A 68 0.25 21.02 -4.12
C VAL A 68 -0.49 19.73 -4.50
N ILE A 69 -1.67 19.84 -5.12
CA ILE A 69 -2.45 18.70 -5.63
C ILE A 69 -1.62 17.89 -6.62
N TYR A 70 -1.07 18.57 -7.63
CA TYR A 70 -0.26 17.93 -8.67
C TYR A 70 0.97 17.24 -8.08
N ALA A 71 1.69 17.93 -7.19
CA ALA A 71 2.87 17.39 -6.53
C ALA A 71 2.54 16.14 -5.70
N TYR A 72 1.42 16.16 -4.97
CA TYR A 72 0.97 15.00 -4.19
C TYR A 72 0.61 13.81 -5.08
N ASN A 73 -0.28 14.02 -6.05
CA ASN A 73 -0.77 12.94 -6.93
C ASN A 73 0.38 12.30 -7.71
N SER A 74 1.30 13.12 -8.22
CA SER A 74 2.49 12.62 -8.90
C SER A 74 3.36 11.77 -7.96
N SER A 75 3.53 12.20 -6.71
CA SER A 75 4.26 11.42 -5.70
C SER A 75 3.57 10.11 -5.33
N ALA A 76 2.25 10.12 -5.17
CA ALA A 76 1.44 8.94 -4.89
C ALA A 76 1.62 7.88 -5.98
N GLU A 77 1.70 8.27 -7.25
CA GLU A 77 1.92 7.33 -8.36
C GLU A 77 3.25 6.59 -8.29
N TYR A 78 4.33 7.19 -7.78
CA TYR A 78 5.60 6.47 -7.60
C TYR A 78 5.50 5.38 -6.51
N PHE A 79 4.83 5.65 -5.39
CA PHE A 79 4.58 4.64 -4.37
C PHE A 79 3.63 3.54 -4.86
N ASN A 80 2.59 3.93 -5.59
CA ASN A 80 1.66 3.00 -6.20
C ASN A 80 2.35 2.12 -7.24
N ALA A 81 3.29 2.67 -8.02
CA ALA A 81 4.08 1.90 -8.97
C ALA A 81 4.93 0.82 -8.27
N ALA A 82 5.53 1.12 -7.12
CA ALA A 82 6.26 0.11 -6.34
C ALA A 82 5.34 -1.06 -5.92
N LEU A 83 4.13 -0.79 -5.44
CA LEU A 83 3.14 -1.84 -5.12
C LEU A 83 2.70 -2.62 -6.36
N ARG A 84 2.43 -1.93 -7.48
CA ARG A 84 2.04 -2.57 -8.75
C ARG A 84 3.17 -3.43 -9.31
N ASN A 85 4.43 -3.04 -9.13
CA ASN A 85 5.60 -3.85 -9.50
C ASN A 85 5.66 -5.15 -8.68
N ILE A 86 5.45 -5.07 -7.36
CA ILE A 86 5.38 -6.27 -6.50
C ILE A 86 4.22 -7.17 -6.95
N LYS A 87 3.03 -6.62 -7.22
CA LYS A 87 1.89 -7.37 -7.79
C LYS A 87 2.30 -8.07 -9.08
N ALA A 88 2.89 -7.36 -10.03
CA ALA A 88 3.30 -7.91 -11.32
C ALA A 88 4.31 -9.06 -11.14
N ASP A 89 5.31 -8.88 -10.29
CA ASP A 89 6.30 -9.93 -9.99
C ASP A 89 5.67 -11.18 -9.37
N LEU A 90 4.66 -11.02 -8.51
CA LEU A 90 3.90 -12.13 -7.95
C LEU A 90 3.03 -12.84 -9.01
N MET A 91 2.54 -12.15 -10.04
CA MET A 91 1.78 -12.78 -11.13
C MET A 91 2.66 -13.58 -12.09
N HIS A 92 3.92 -13.17 -12.30
CA HIS A 92 4.82 -13.80 -13.26
C HIS A 92 5.63 -14.97 -12.67
N LYS A 93 5.47 -16.17 -13.25
CA LYS A 93 6.13 -17.40 -12.76
C LYS A 93 7.65 -17.27 -12.62
N GLU A 94 8.33 -16.70 -13.61
CA GLU A 94 9.79 -16.57 -13.58
C GLU A 94 10.25 -15.52 -12.56
N LYS A 95 9.47 -14.44 -12.36
CA LYS A 95 9.71 -13.46 -11.29
C LYS A 95 9.49 -14.07 -9.91
N ARG A 96 8.45 -14.89 -9.73
CA ARG A 96 8.26 -15.70 -8.50
C ARG A 96 9.43 -16.63 -8.18
N LYS A 97 9.99 -17.29 -9.19
CA LYS A 97 11.20 -18.10 -8.95
C LYS A 97 12.39 -17.22 -8.59
N TYR A 98 12.55 -16.08 -9.27
CA TYR A 98 13.64 -15.15 -9.01
C TYR A 98 13.60 -14.60 -7.58
N LEU A 99 12.44 -14.12 -7.11
CA LEU A 99 12.31 -13.57 -5.75
C LEU A 99 12.60 -14.64 -4.68
N ILE A 100 12.18 -15.90 -4.88
CA ILE A 100 12.46 -16.99 -3.94
C ILE A 100 13.94 -17.39 -3.95
N ARG A 101 14.56 -17.43 -5.13
CA ARG A 101 15.95 -17.89 -5.31
C ARG A 101 16.98 -16.82 -4.96
N TYR A 102 16.63 -15.55 -5.16
CA TYR A 102 17.52 -14.40 -4.99
C TYR A 102 16.83 -13.29 -4.15
N PRO A 103 16.43 -13.59 -2.90
CA PRO A 103 15.67 -12.68 -2.05
C PRO A 103 16.40 -11.35 -1.79
N ASP A 104 17.72 -11.39 -1.66
CA ASP A 104 18.55 -10.19 -1.47
C ASP A 104 18.54 -9.29 -2.71
N ALA A 105 18.66 -9.87 -3.90
CA ALA A 105 18.65 -9.12 -5.15
C ALA A 105 17.26 -8.53 -5.43
N TYR A 106 16.20 -9.28 -5.13
CA TYR A 106 14.83 -8.78 -5.21
C TYR A 106 14.56 -7.65 -4.22
N SER A 107 15.00 -7.80 -2.97
CA SER A 107 14.84 -6.75 -1.95
C SER A 107 15.56 -5.46 -2.35
N LYS A 108 16.74 -5.54 -2.97
CA LYS A 108 17.44 -4.38 -3.55
C LYS A 108 16.68 -3.69 -4.68
N GLN A 109 15.93 -4.45 -5.48
CA GLN A 109 15.08 -3.87 -6.53
C GLN A 109 13.91 -3.10 -5.92
N VAL A 110 13.20 -3.71 -4.96
CA VAL A 110 12.12 -3.03 -4.20
C VAL A 110 12.66 -1.79 -3.49
N GLU A 111 13.87 -1.89 -2.93
CA GLU A 111 14.57 -0.78 -2.30
C GLU A 111 14.81 0.39 -3.25
N ALA A 112 15.32 0.12 -4.45
CA ALA A 112 15.55 1.14 -5.46
C ALA A 112 14.24 1.83 -5.88
N ASP A 113 13.15 1.08 -6.02
CA ASP A 113 11.84 1.64 -6.36
C ASP A 113 11.30 2.56 -5.25
N LEU A 114 11.42 2.16 -3.99
CA LEU A 114 10.99 2.97 -2.86
C LEU A 114 11.88 4.20 -2.63
N TYR A 115 13.19 4.10 -2.88
CA TYR A 115 14.09 5.26 -2.84
C TYR A 115 13.73 6.29 -3.90
N ARG A 116 13.42 5.85 -5.13
CA ARG A 116 12.96 6.73 -6.21
C ARG A 116 11.67 7.44 -5.82
N ALA A 117 10.71 6.70 -5.25
CA ALA A 117 9.45 7.27 -4.79
C ALA A 117 9.65 8.30 -3.67
N LYS A 118 10.51 8.00 -2.70
CA LYS A 118 10.89 8.93 -1.64
C LYS A 118 11.54 10.19 -2.20
N GLU A 119 12.55 10.04 -3.04
CA GLU A 119 13.29 11.17 -3.61
C GLU A 119 12.34 12.10 -4.37
N TYR A 120 11.46 11.53 -5.20
CA TYR A 120 10.45 12.30 -5.91
C TYR A 120 9.52 13.03 -4.95
N TYR A 121 8.97 12.35 -3.94
CA TYR A 121 8.09 12.98 -2.94
C TYR A 121 8.79 14.11 -2.20
N SER A 122 10.03 13.88 -1.75
CA SER A 122 10.79 14.89 -0.99
C SER A 122 11.10 16.12 -1.83
N ASN A 123 11.40 15.94 -3.11
CA ASN A 123 11.71 17.03 -4.04
C ASN A 123 10.48 17.73 -4.63
N THR A 124 9.29 17.15 -4.46
CA THR A 124 8.02 17.70 -4.97
C THR A 124 7.08 18.03 -3.82
N PHE A 125 6.17 17.12 -3.46
CA PHE A 125 5.09 17.41 -2.51
C PHE A 125 5.59 17.90 -1.16
N GLN A 126 6.61 17.25 -0.58
CA GLN A 126 7.17 17.67 0.71
C GLN A 126 7.71 19.09 0.65
N LYS A 127 8.48 19.40 -0.39
CA LYS A 127 9.05 20.73 -0.61
C LYS A 127 7.95 21.76 -0.80
N GLU A 128 7.01 21.49 -1.70
CA GLU A 128 5.91 22.39 -2.05
C GLU A 128 5.05 22.74 -0.84
N VAL A 129 4.57 21.71 -0.12
CA VAL A 129 3.69 21.92 1.04
C VAL A 129 4.43 22.60 2.20
N THR A 130 5.70 22.28 2.40
CA THR A 130 6.51 22.92 3.46
C THR A 130 6.77 24.39 3.14
N THR A 131 7.13 24.70 1.89
CA THR A 131 7.39 26.07 1.46
C THR A 131 6.11 26.91 1.53
N LEU A 132 5.01 26.44 0.96
CA LEU A 132 3.75 27.19 0.91
C LEU A 132 3.17 27.43 2.31
N THR A 133 3.33 26.46 3.22
CA THR A 133 2.80 26.55 4.59
C THR A 133 3.80 27.13 5.60
N ASN A 134 4.95 27.63 5.15
CA ASN A 134 6.05 28.10 6.01
C ASN A 134 6.41 27.11 7.13
N GLY A 135 6.40 25.82 6.80
CA GLY A 135 6.74 24.74 7.73
C GLY A 135 5.62 24.30 8.67
N GLN A 136 4.42 24.89 8.61
CA GLN A 136 3.27 24.41 9.39
C GLN A 136 2.92 22.95 9.03
N ILE A 137 3.07 22.58 7.76
CA ILE A 137 2.92 21.21 7.27
C ILE A 137 4.23 20.80 6.63
N THR A 138 4.92 19.84 7.26
CA THR A 138 6.28 19.48 6.87
C THR A 138 6.37 18.36 5.83
N GLY A 139 5.32 17.55 5.68
CA GLY A 139 5.34 16.33 4.86
C GLY A 139 6.43 15.30 5.24
N ASN A 140 7.14 15.49 6.37
CA ASN A 140 8.40 14.82 6.75
C ASN A 140 8.32 13.34 7.09
N ALA A 141 7.14 12.74 6.95
CA ALA A 141 6.89 11.36 7.32
C ALA A 141 7.81 10.32 6.67
N LEU A 142 8.27 10.60 5.45
CA LEU A 142 8.87 9.62 4.56
C LEU A 142 10.35 9.33 4.79
N ILE A 143 11.09 10.29 5.35
CA ILE A 143 12.56 10.13 5.48
C ILE A 143 12.91 9.14 6.59
N ALA A 144 12.15 9.11 7.69
CA ALA A 144 12.46 8.33 8.87
C ALA A 144 12.15 6.83 8.72
N MET A 145 11.09 6.46 7.99
CA MET A 145 10.59 5.07 7.94
C MET A 145 11.17 4.25 6.79
N LEU A 146 11.75 4.90 5.77
CA LEU A 146 12.26 4.17 4.61
C LEU A 146 13.34 3.12 5.00
N PRO A 147 14.39 3.44 5.80
CA PRO A 147 15.37 2.42 6.20
C PRO A 147 14.74 1.19 6.88
N GLN A 148 13.65 1.41 7.61
CA GLN A 148 12.93 0.37 8.34
C GLN A 148 12.11 -0.52 7.38
N ILE A 149 11.40 0.08 6.43
CA ILE A 149 10.71 -0.65 5.33
C ILE A 149 11.71 -1.53 4.57
N LEU A 150 12.88 -0.99 4.23
CA LEU A 150 13.91 -1.69 3.45
C LEU A 150 14.46 -2.91 4.18
N LYS A 151 14.74 -2.76 5.48
CA LYS A 151 15.15 -3.87 6.34
C LYS A 151 14.13 -5.01 6.34
N TYR A 152 12.84 -4.67 6.23
CA TYR A 152 11.75 -5.63 6.28
C TYR A 152 11.37 -6.24 4.93
N ALA A 153 11.82 -5.69 3.80
CA ALA A 153 11.58 -6.26 2.47
C ALA A 153 12.05 -7.73 2.38
N LYS A 154 13.22 -8.04 2.97
CA LYS A 154 13.73 -9.42 3.03
C LYS A 154 12.79 -10.37 3.80
N LEU A 155 12.23 -9.91 4.92
CA LEU A 155 11.31 -10.70 5.73
C LEU A 155 10.01 -10.98 4.96
N ALA A 156 9.53 -10.03 4.16
CA ALA A 156 8.37 -10.23 3.31
C ALA A 156 8.63 -11.31 2.24
N VAL A 157 9.84 -11.37 1.68
CA VAL A 157 10.23 -12.43 0.74
C VAL A 157 10.26 -13.80 1.40
N GLU A 158 10.72 -13.91 2.65
CA GLU A 158 10.67 -15.17 3.39
C GLU A 158 9.24 -15.65 3.65
N VAL A 159 8.30 -14.74 3.95
CA VAL A 159 6.88 -15.09 4.04
C VAL A 159 6.34 -15.56 2.70
N ILE A 160 6.68 -14.89 1.60
CA ILE A 160 6.31 -15.31 0.23
C ILE A 160 6.79 -16.74 -0.05
N LYS A 161 8.03 -17.07 0.34
CA LYS A 161 8.59 -18.41 0.17
C LYS A 161 7.81 -19.48 0.95
N GLN A 162 7.37 -19.16 2.17
CA GLN A 162 6.56 -20.07 3.00
C GLN A 162 5.18 -20.34 2.38
N VAL A 163 4.61 -19.37 1.65
CA VAL A 163 3.26 -19.46 1.07
C VAL A 163 3.26 -19.56 -0.47
N ASP A 164 4.39 -19.95 -1.08
CA ASP A 164 4.59 -19.98 -2.53
C ASP A 164 3.53 -20.81 -3.27
N SER A 165 3.12 -21.95 -2.70
CA SER A 165 2.05 -22.80 -3.26
C SER A 165 0.72 -22.05 -3.40
N GLU A 166 0.40 -21.17 -2.46
CA GLU A 166 -0.81 -20.36 -2.45
C GLU A 166 -0.67 -19.12 -3.33
N ILE A 167 0.50 -18.50 -3.36
CA ILE A 167 0.80 -17.38 -4.27
C ILE A 167 0.64 -17.78 -5.73
N LYS A 168 1.02 -19.00 -6.10
CA LYS A 168 0.82 -19.54 -7.47
C LYS A 168 -0.64 -19.63 -7.90
N LYS A 169 -1.58 -19.67 -6.95
CA LYS A 169 -3.03 -19.74 -7.20
C LYS A 169 -3.69 -18.36 -7.25
N MET A 170 -2.95 -17.29 -6.94
CA MET A 170 -3.47 -15.93 -6.95
C MET A 170 -3.68 -15.45 -8.39
N ASN A 171 -4.72 -14.65 -8.58
CA ASN A 171 -5.00 -13.95 -9.83
C ASN A 171 -4.96 -12.44 -9.62
N ASP A 172 -5.09 -11.70 -10.73
CA ASP A 172 -5.03 -10.24 -10.72
C ASP A 172 -6.02 -9.62 -9.73
N ALA A 173 -7.28 -10.06 -9.74
CA ALA A 173 -8.34 -9.53 -8.88
C ALA A 173 -8.04 -9.73 -7.38
N ILE A 174 -7.53 -10.90 -6.99
CA ILE A 174 -7.14 -11.19 -5.61
C ILE A 174 -5.98 -10.28 -5.18
N LEU A 175 -4.95 -10.14 -6.01
CA LEU A 175 -3.83 -9.27 -5.68
C LEU A 175 -4.23 -7.79 -5.67
N GLU A 176 -5.12 -7.37 -6.57
CA GLU A 176 -5.63 -6.00 -6.57
C GLU A 176 -6.38 -5.69 -5.27
N GLN A 177 -7.28 -6.58 -4.85
CA GLN A 177 -8.12 -6.39 -3.68
C GLN A 177 -7.32 -6.40 -2.37
N TYR A 178 -6.33 -7.29 -2.24
CA TYR A 178 -5.64 -7.52 -0.98
C TYR A 178 -4.21 -6.95 -0.95
N LEU A 179 -3.52 -6.80 -2.08
CA LEU A 179 -2.14 -6.28 -2.07
C LEU A 179 -2.06 -4.80 -2.46
N VAL A 180 -2.81 -4.37 -3.46
CA VAL A 180 -2.70 -3.01 -4.00
C VAL A 180 -3.69 -2.07 -3.33
N THR A 181 -4.99 -2.35 -3.42
CA THR A 181 -6.06 -1.47 -2.94
C THR A 181 -5.90 -1.01 -1.47
N PRO A 182 -5.51 -1.87 -0.52
CA PRO A 182 -5.41 -1.45 0.88
C PRO A 182 -4.23 -0.50 1.14
N TYR A 183 -3.15 -0.64 0.36
CA TYR A 183 -1.87 0.04 0.60
C TYR A 183 -1.59 1.17 -0.40
N ARG A 184 -2.36 1.27 -1.49
CA ARG A 184 -2.17 2.33 -2.49
C ARG A 184 -2.30 3.70 -1.83
N PHE A 185 -1.41 4.60 -2.19
CA PHE A 185 -1.56 6.01 -1.88
C PHE A 185 -2.79 6.49 -2.67
N LYS A 186 -3.78 6.96 -1.92
CA LYS A 186 -4.97 7.57 -2.48
C LYS A 186 -4.58 8.82 -3.25
N ASN A 187 -5.31 9.13 -4.31
CA ASN A 187 -5.19 10.43 -4.96
C ASN A 187 -5.87 11.50 -4.12
N TRP A 188 -5.57 12.77 -4.41
CA TRP A 188 -6.06 13.93 -3.68
C TRP A 188 -7.56 13.90 -3.44
N ASP A 189 -8.36 13.61 -4.46
CA ASP A 189 -9.83 13.63 -4.39
C ASP A 189 -10.41 12.49 -3.55
N GLU A 190 -9.61 11.46 -3.26
CA GLU A 190 -10.03 10.29 -2.47
C GLU A 190 -9.70 10.43 -0.97
N ILE A 191 -8.98 11.50 -0.58
CA ILE A 191 -8.46 11.75 0.78
C ILE A 191 -9.36 12.68 1.58
#